data_AF-A0A963VCC0-F1
#
_entry.id   AF-A0A963VCC0-F1
#
_cell.length_a   1.000
_cell.length_b   1.000
_cell.length_c   1.000
_cell.angle_alpha   90.00
_cell.angle_beta   90.00
_cell.angle_gamma   90.00
#
_symmetry.space_group_name_H-M   'P 1'
#
loop_
_entity.id
_entity.type
_entity.pdbx_description
1 polymer ?
#
loop_
_entity_poly.entity_id
_entity_poly.type
_entity_poly.pdbx_seq_one_letter_code
_entity_poly.pdbx_strand_id
1 'polypeptide(L)'
;MKYQLAMALTFACSAASADNLSGNELLSICEANGDLAKAGFCLGYVTGVIEGMKWGAASPLLMTGTDASEAERISSVVLGFCSPDSATLGQFVDVVTLHLRNHPADRHGSARLLTQAALRDAFPCSQ
;
A
#
# COMPACT_ATOMS: atom_id res chain seq x y z
N MET A 1 16.33 -47.04 29.99
CA MET A 1 16.92 -46.04 29.07
C MET A 1 16.02 -46.00 27.81
N LYS A 2 14.77 -45.52 27.89
CA LYS A 2 14.29 -44.15 27.60
C LYS A 2 14.92 -43.50 26.35
N TYR A 3 14.67 -44.04 25.16
CA TYR A 3 14.84 -43.31 23.91
C TYR A 3 13.50 -42.70 23.53
N GLN A 4 13.32 -41.42 23.83
CA GLN A 4 12.18 -40.66 23.32
C GLN A 4 12.46 -40.29 21.87
N LEU A 5 11.54 -40.71 20.99
CA LEU A 5 11.49 -40.31 19.59
C LEU A 5 11.20 -38.80 19.54
N ALA A 6 12.20 -37.99 19.23
CA ALA A 6 12.00 -36.58 18.92
C ALA A 6 11.37 -36.48 17.52
N MET A 7 10.05 -36.27 17.46
CA MET A 7 9.34 -36.03 16.21
C MET A 7 9.70 -34.61 15.72
N ALA A 8 10.61 -34.54 14.75
CA ALA A 8 11.01 -33.29 14.11
C ALA A 8 9.81 -32.71 13.34
N LEU A 9 9.22 -31.65 13.90
CA LEU A 9 8.21 -30.84 13.23
C LEU A 9 8.92 -30.01 12.14
N THR A 10 9.10 -30.60 10.97
CA THR A 10 9.58 -29.88 9.79
C THR A 10 8.45 -28.97 9.32
N PHE A 11 8.55 -27.69 9.70
CA PHE A 11 7.72 -26.63 9.13
C PHE A 11 8.06 -26.57 7.63
N ALA A 12 7.23 -27.19 6.80
CA ALA A 12 7.24 -26.94 5.37
C ALA A 12 6.83 -25.47 5.21
N CYS A 13 7.82 -24.59 5.03
CA CYS A 13 7.58 -23.22 4.62
C CYS A 13 7.00 -23.31 3.21
N SER A 14 5.68 -23.29 3.08
CA SER A 14 5.04 -23.07 1.80
C SER A 14 5.64 -21.79 1.23
N ALA A 15 6.10 -21.82 -0.02
CA ALA A 15 6.49 -20.60 -0.71
C ALA A 15 5.26 -19.68 -0.65
N ALA A 16 5.35 -18.59 0.12
CA ALA A 16 4.35 -17.54 0.06
C ALA A 16 4.47 -16.95 -1.35
N SER A 17 3.53 -17.30 -2.23
CA SER A 17 3.37 -16.56 -3.47
C SER A 17 2.97 -15.15 -3.05
N ALA A 18 3.86 -14.19 -3.32
CA ALA A 18 3.52 -12.77 -3.24
C ALA A 18 2.56 -12.46 -4.39
N ASP A 19 1.33 -12.93 -4.29
CA ASP A 19 0.28 -12.52 -5.19
C ASP A 19 -0.01 -11.05 -4.90
N ASN A 20 0.13 -10.21 -5.92
CA ASN A 20 -0.20 -8.81 -5.76
C ASN A 20 -1.72 -8.72 -5.69
N LEU A 21 -2.25 -8.19 -4.59
CA LEU A 21 -3.66 -7.86 -4.45
C LEU A 21 -4.12 -7.06 -5.68
N SER A 22 -5.21 -7.49 -6.30
CA SER A 22 -5.85 -6.77 -7.41
C SER A 22 -6.71 -5.62 -6.87
N GLY A 23 -6.99 -4.62 -7.71
CA GLY A 23 -7.95 -3.58 -7.37
C GLY A 23 -9.35 -4.12 -7.06
N ASN A 24 -9.74 -5.25 -7.65
CA ASN A 24 -11.05 -5.89 -7.40
C ASN A 24 -11.12 -6.40 -5.96
N GLU A 25 -10.07 -7.09 -5.52
CA GLU A 25 -9.97 -7.61 -4.16
C GLU A 25 -9.87 -6.48 -3.16
N LEU A 26 -9.03 -5.46 -3.43
CA LEU A 26 -8.92 -4.30 -2.55
C LEU A 26 -10.26 -3.59 -2.38
N LEU A 27 -10.98 -3.32 -3.48
CA LEU A 27 -12.30 -2.70 -3.40
C LEU A 27 -13.28 -3.56 -2.61
N SER A 28 -13.33 -4.87 -2.87
CA SER A 28 -14.19 -5.79 -2.13
C SER A 28 -13.89 -5.82 -0.63
N ILE A 29 -12.64 -5.61 -0.23
CA ILE A 29 -12.24 -5.54 1.18
C ILE A 29 -12.66 -4.20 1.78
N CYS A 30 -12.37 -3.09 1.10
CA CYS A 30 -12.68 -1.74 1.56
C CYS A 30 -14.19 -1.45 1.66
N GLU A 31 -15.02 -2.13 0.86
CA GLU A 31 -16.48 -1.97 0.88
C GLU A 31 -17.21 -2.92 1.83
N ALA A 32 -16.48 -3.81 2.53
CA ALA A 32 -17.07 -4.79 3.44
C ALA A 32 -17.54 -4.13 4.75
N ASN A 33 -18.64 -3.40 4.66
CA ASN A 33 -19.27 -2.71 5.79
C ASN A 33 -19.59 -3.70 6.92
N GLY A 34 -19.22 -3.33 8.16
CA GLY A 34 -19.48 -4.14 9.35
C GLY A 34 -18.45 -5.24 9.64
N ASP A 35 -17.47 -5.46 8.76
CA ASP A 35 -16.34 -6.36 9.00
C ASP A 35 -15.12 -5.55 9.46
N LEU A 36 -14.88 -5.53 10.77
CA LEU A 36 -13.75 -4.79 11.37
C LEU A 36 -12.39 -5.28 10.88
N ALA A 37 -12.24 -6.58 10.59
CA ALA A 37 -10.97 -7.12 10.12
C ALA A 37 -10.67 -6.63 8.71
N LYS A 38 -11.66 -6.60 7.83
CA LYS A 38 -11.53 -6.05 6.47
C LYS A 38 -11.36 -4.54 6.46
N ALA A 39 -12.06 -3.81 7.32
CA ALA A 39 -11.86 -2.38 7.49
C ALA A 39 -10.42 -2.06 7.93
N GLY A 40 -9.91 -2.79 8.93
CA GLY A 40 -8.52 -2.67 9.38
C GLY A 40 -7.51 -3.05 8.29
N PHE A 41 -7.78 -4.10 7.52
CA PHE A 41 -6.95 -4.49 6.38
C PHE A 41 -6.91 -3.40 5.31
N CYS A 42 -8.05 -2.85 4.91
CA CYS A 42 -8.14 -1.79 3.90
C CYS A 42 -7.31 -0.57 4.32
N LEU A 43 -7.53 -0.09 5.56
CA LEU A 43 -6.78 1.05 6.12
C LEU A 43 -5.28 0.79 6.14
N GLY A 44 -4.87 -0.40 6.62
CA GLY A 44 -3.48 -0.81 6.71
C GLY A 44 -2.82 -0.99 5.35
N TYR A 45 -3.50 -1.61 4.39
CA TYR A 45 -3.00 -1.81 3.04
C TYR A 45 -2.79 -0.47 2.33
N VAL A 46 -3.80 0.42 2.33
CA VAL A 46 -3.72 1.73 1.67
C VAL A 46 -2.59 2.56 2.29
N THR A 47 -2.56 2.69 3.62
CA THR A 47 -1.52 3.46 4.32
C THR A 47 -0.14 2.85 4.08
N GLY A 48 0.00 1.53 4.20
CA GLY A 48 1.27 0.84 4.02
C GLY A 48 1.82 0.95 2.59
N VAL A 49 0.96 0.92 1.58
CA VAL A 49 1.36 1.17 0.19
C VAL A 49 1.87 2.60 0.01
N ILE A 50 1.16 3.59 0.56
CA ILE A 50 1.54 5.01 0.46
C ILE A 50 2.91 5.24 1.10
N GLU A 51 3.06 4.87 2.36
CA GLU A 51 4.30 5.05 3.13
C GLU A 51 5.44 4.22 2.53
N GLY A 52 5.15 3.00 2.08
CA GLY A 52 6.13 2.13 1.43
C GLY A 52 6.65 2.70 0.12
N MET A 53 5.79 3.32 -0.69
CA MET A 53 6.20 4.00 -1.92
C MET A 53 7.06 5.23 -1.62
N LYS A 54 6.62 6.09 -0.69
CA LYS A 54 7.36 7.28 -0.27
C LYS A 54 8.74 6.93 0.26
N TRP A 55 8.81 6.00 1.22
CA TRP A 55 10.09 5.55 1.77
C TRP A 55 10.97 4.86 0.73
N GLY A 56 10.38 4.01 -0.12
CA GLY A 56 11.09 3.34 -1.20
C GLY A 56 11.75 4.34 -2.17
N ALA A 57 11.02 5.41 -2.55
CA ALA A 57 11.53 6.48 -3.38
C ALA A 57 12.55 7.38 -2.66
N ALA A 58 12.37 7.63 -1.37
CA ALA A 58 13.24 8.50 -0.57
C ALA A 58 14.55 7.84 -0.17
N SER A 59 14.54 6.53 0.11
CA SER A 59 15.67 5.84 0.73
C SER A 59 17.01 5.96 -0.03
N PRO A 60 17.08 5.90 -1.37
CA PRO A 60 18.35 6.11 -2.08
C PRO A 60 18.88 7.54 -1.92
N LEU A 61 18.00 8.54 -1.84
CA LEU A 61 18.37 9.95 -1.64
C LEU A 61 18.93 10.15 -0.23
N LEU A 62 18.29 9.57 0.78
CA LEU A 62 18.76 9.60 2.16
C LEU A 62 20.15 8.96 2.29
N MET A 63 20.38 7.83 1.62
CA MET A 63 21.68 7.15 1.62
C MET A 63 22.81 7.96 0.98
N THR A 64 22.51 8.96 0.16
CA THR A 64 23.49 9.87 -0.44
C THR A 64 23.68 11.17 0.36
N GLY A 65 23.05 11.29 1.53
CA GLY A 65 23.15 12.46 2.40
C GLY A 65 22.19 13.60 2.06
N THR A 66 21.17 13.36 1.22
CA THR A 66 20.09 14.32 0.97
C THR A 66 19.31 14.55 2.27
N ASP A 67 18.97 15.80 2.57
CA ASP A 67 18.12 16.14 3.71
C ASP A 67 16.75 15.44 3.62
N ALA A 68 16.17 15.05 4.77
CA ALA A 68 14.92 14.30 4.79
C ALA A 68 13.75 15.06 4.15
N SER A 69 13.66 16.38 4.34
CA SER A 69 12.60 17.20 3.75
C SER A 69 12.76 17.30 2.23
N GLU A 70 14.00 17.41 1.76
CA GLU A 70 14.29 17.42 0.32
C GLU A 70 14.07 16.06 -0.32
N ALA A 71 14.44 14.97 0.37
CA ALA A 71 14.17 13.61 -0.08
C ALA A 71 12.65 13.35 -0.20
N GLU A 72 11.84 13.81 0.76
CA GLU A 72 10.38 13.70 0.70
C GLU A 72 9.79 14.52 -0.47
N ARG A 73 10.30 15.73 -0.69
CA ARG A 73 9.88 16.58 -1.82
C ARG A 73 10.17 15.91 -3.16
N ILE A 74 11.40 15.44 -3.36
CA ILE A 74 11.80 14.73 -4.58
C ILE A 74 10.98 13.45 -4.74
N SER A 75 10.78 12.68 -3.67
CA SER A 75 10.00 11.43 -3.70
C SER A 75 8.56 11.65 -4.12
N SER A 76 7.92 12.71 -3.60
CA SER A 76 6.56 13.08 -3.98
C SER A 76 6.46 13.42 -5.48
N VAL A 77 7.43 14.18 -6.01
CA VAL A 77 7.51 14.49 -7.44
C VAL A 77 7.74 13.22 -8.27
N VAL A 78 8.64 12.33 -7.85
CA VAL A 78 8.91 11.06 -8.54
C VAL A 78 7.69 10.15 -8.56
N LEU A 79 6.95 10.08 -7.46
CA LEU A 79 5.71 9.30 -7.35
C LEU A 79 4.52 9.96 -8.05
N GLY A 80 4.63 11.26 -8.36
CA GLY A 80 3.65 12.06 -9.08
C GLY A 80 2.47 12.54 -8.24
N PHE A 81 2.53 12.43 -6.91
CA PHE A 81 1.47 12.87 -6.00
C PHE A 81 2.05 13.57 -4.77
N CYS A 82 1.33 14.55 -4.26
CA CYS A 82 1.70 15.37 -3.12
C CYS A 82 0.58 15.34 -2.08
N SER A 83 0.68 14.44 -1.11
CA SER A 83 -0.31 14.29 -0.04
C SER A 83 -0.45 15.58 0.79
N PRO A 84 -1.67 16.09 1.03
CA PRO A 84 -1.87 17.22 1.94
C PRO A 84 -1.53 16.84 3.39
N ASP A 85 -0.89 17.75 4.14
CA ASP A 85 -0.58 17.53 5.57
C ASP A 85 -1.83 17.30 6.43
N SER A 86 -2.97 17.86 6.00
CA SER A 86 -4.25 17.71 6.70
C SER A 86 -5.02 16.44 6.33
N ALA A 87 -4.52 15.64 5.39
CA ALA A 87 -5.22 14.43 4.95
C ALA A 87 -5.20 13.35 6.04
N THR A 88 -6.37 12.83 6.37
CA THR A 88 -6.48 11.70 7.29
C THR A 88 -6.25 10.38 6.56
N LEU A 89 -5.88 9.32 7.30
CA LEU A 89 -5.79 7.98 6.72
C LEU A 89 -7.12 7.51 6.11
N GLY A 90 -8.24 7.91 6.72
CA GLY A 90 -9.58 7.66 6.18
C GLY A 90 -9.79 8.32 4.81
N GLN A 91 -9.33 9.55 4.62
CA GLN A 91 -9.43 10.23 3.32
C GLN A 91 -8.59 9.54 2.24
N PHE A 92 -7.43 8.97 2.58
CA PHE A 92 -6.68 8.15 1.62
C PHE A 92 -7.47 6.90 1.21
N VAL A 93 -8.11 6.23 2.17
CA VAL A 93 -9.00 5.09 1.88
C VAL A 93 -10.17 5.52 0.99
N ASP A 94 -10.80 6.67 1.26
CA ASP A 94 -11.91 7.21 0.48
C ASP A 94 -11.48 7.48 -0.98
N VAL A 95 -10.34 8.15 -1.17
CA VAL A 95 -9.77 8.46 -2.49
C VAL A 95 -9.49 7.18 -3.29
N VAL A 96 -8.81 6.21 -2.69
CA VAL A 96 -8.48 4.94 -3.36
C VAL A 96 -9.74 4.16 -3.70
N THR A 97 -10.68 4.05 -2.76
CA THR A 97 -11.96 3.34 -2.98
C THR A 97 -12.76 3.99 -4.11
N LEU A 98 -12.84 5.32 -4.13
CA LEU A 98 -13.52 6.08 -5.18
C LEU A 98 -12.87 5.86 -6.55
N HIS A 99 -11.53 5.90 -6.63
CA HIS A 99 -10.82 5.64 -7.87
C HIS A 99 -11.09 4.23 -8.39
N LEU A 100 -11.04 3.20 -7.55
CA LEU A 100 -11.34 1.82 -7.93
C LEU A 100 -12.79 1.65 -8.41
N ARG A 101 -13.76 2.33 -7.79
CA ARG A 101 -15.17 2.34 -8.25
C ARG A 101 -15.33 2.95 -9.63
N ASN A 102 -14.63 4.05 -9.89
CA ASN A 102 -14.79 4.83 -11.11
C ASN A 102 -13.98 4.29 -12.30
N HIS A 103 -13.03 3.36 -12.06
CA HIS A 103 -12.18 2.76 -13.09
C HIS A 103 -12.32 1.22 -13.14
N PRO A 104 -13.52 0.66 -13.38
CA PRO A 104 -13.74 -0.78 -13.31
C PRO A 104 -12.97 -1.58 -14.38
N ALA A 105 -12.66 -0.96 -15.52
CA ALA A 105 -11.87 -1.60 -16.58
C ALA A 105 -10.45 -1.93 -16.13
N ASP A 106 -9.83 -1.08 -15.30
CA ASP A 106 -8.44 -1.24 -14.84
C ASP A 106 -8.33 -2.00 -13.53
N ARG A 107 -9.46 -2.16 -12.81
CA ARG A 107 -9.53 -2.69 -11.44
C ARG A 107 -9.00 -4.12 -11.29
N HIS A 108 -8.85 -4.87 -12.38
CA HIS A 108 -8.19 -6.18 -12.37
C HIS A 108 -6.67 -6.11 -12.19
N GLY A 109 -6.06 -4.94 -12.39
CA GLY A 109 -4.63 -4.70 -12.23
C GLY A 109 -4.18 -4.62 -10.77
N SER A 110 -2.89 -4.34 -10.58
CA SER A 110 -2.26 -4.25 -9.27
C SER A 110 -2.87 -3.15 -8.41
N ALA A 111 -3.37 -3.51 -7.22
CA ALA A 111 -3.90 -2.56 -6.25
C ALA A 111 -2.85 -1.50 -5.85
N ARG A 112 -1.56 -1.87 -5.76
CA ARG A 112 -0.48 -0.92 -5.48
C ARG A 112 -0.40 0.19 -6.55
N LEU A 113 -0.42 -0.21 -7.83
CA LEU A 113 -0.35 0.75 -8.94
C LEU A 113 -1.61 1.60 -9.05
N LEU A 114 -2.78 1.00 -8.81
CA LEU A 114 -4.05 1.72 -8.79
C LEU A 114 -4.16 2.69 -7.60
N THR A 115 -3.59 2.34 -6.43
CA THR A 115 -3.46 3.26 -5.29
C THR A 115 -2.59 4.46 -5.65
N GLN A 116 -1.45 4.24 -6.32
CA GLN A 116 -0.63 5.35 -6.81
C GLN A 116 -1.41 6.22 -7.81
N ALA A 117 -2.10 5.62 -8.78
CA ALA A 117 -2.91 6.35 -9.74
C ALA A 117 -3.99 7.21 -9.07
N ALA A 118 -4.70 6.64 -8.09
CA ALA A 118 -5.71 7.35 -7.30
C ALA A 118 -5.16 8.61 -6.63
N LEU A 119 -3.96 8.52 -6.05
CA LEU A 119 -3.32 9.64 -5.37
C LEU A 119 -2.79 10.69 -6.35
N ARG A 120 -2.27 10.27 -7.51
CA ARG A 120 -1.86 11.19 -8.57
C ARG A 120 -3.03 12.01 -9.11
N ASP A 121 -4.19 11.37 -9.25
CA ASP A 121 -5.42 12.03 -9.72
C ASP A 121 -5.99 12.99 -8.66
N ALA A 122 -6.03 12.56 -7.39
CA ALA A 122 -6.63 13.34 -6.31
C ALA A 122 -5.72 14.45 -5.76
N PHE A 123 -4.41 14.20 -5.76
CA PHE A 123 -3.40 15.07 -5.14
C PHE A 123 -2.21 15.31 -6.09
N PRO A 124 -2.43 15.87 -7.29
CA PRO A 124 -1.33 16.19 -8.19
C PRO A 124 -0.40 17.21 -7.52
N CYS A 125 0.91 17.03 -7.68
CA CYS A 125 1.87 18.05 -7.25
C CYS A 125 1.72 19.30 -8.12
N SER A 126 1.33 20.42 -7.51
CA SER A 126 1.52 21.74 -8.12
C SER A 126 3.01 22.02 -8.20
N GLN A 127 3.52 22.30 -9.40
CA GLN A 127 4.93 22.61 -9.62
C GLN A 127 5.41 23.82 -8.81
#